data_AF-A0A1Y0CU07-F1
#
_entry.id   AF-A0A1Y0CU07-F1
#
_cell.length_a   1.000
_cell.length_b   1.000
_cell.length_c   1.000
_cell.angle_alpha   90.00
_cell.angle_beta   90.00
_cell.angle_gamma   90.00
#
_symmetry.space_group_name_H-M   'P 1'
#
loop_
_entity.id
_entity.type
_entity.pdbx_description
1 polymer ?
#
loop_
_entity_poly.entity_id
_entity_poly.type
_entity_poly.pdbx_seq_one_letter_code
_entity_poly.pdbx_strand_id
1 'polypeptide(L)' 'MKCCLEHIELAMEMYIDEHEEAPILELIPEEEKLSTTCELCSEPAVYMVGN' A
#
# COMPACT_ATOMS: atom_id res chain seq x y z
N MET A 1 -1.78 -2.53 -4.63
CA MET A 1 -0.44 -2.69 -4.01
C MET A 1 -0.55 -2.59 -2.49
N LYS A 2 0.03 -3.53 -1.72
CA LYS A 2 -0.04 -3.47 -0.24
C LYS A 2 1.22 -2.83 0.34
N CYS A 3 1.07 -1.81 1.18
CA CYS A 3 2.20 -1.03 1.70
C CYS A 3 2.10 -0.72 3.19
N CYS A 4 3.26 -0.61 3.83
CA CYS A 4 3.36 -0.15 5.21
C CYS A 4 3.23 1.39 5.27
N LEU A 5 3.12 1.91 6.49
CA LEU A 5 2.94 3.34 6.74
C LEU A 5 4.16 4.18 6.32
N GLU A 6 5.36 3.59 6.33
CA GLU A 6 6.60 4.25 5.91
C GLU A 6 6.71 4.40 4.39
N HIS A 7 6.22 3.41 3.65
CA HIS A 7 6.36 3.35 2.19
C HIS A 7 5.10 3.78 1.42
N ILE A 8 4.09 4.30 2.12
CA ILE A 8 2.81 4.69 1.52
C ILE A 8 2.97 5.78 0.47
N GLU A 9 3.82 6.79 0.74
CA GLU A 9 4.07 7.91 -0.17
C GLU A 9 4.72 7.43 -1.46
N LEU A 10 5.76 6.58 -1.36
CA LEU A 10 6.44 6.00 -2.50
C LEU A 10 5.50 5.14 -3.34
N ALA A 11 4.69 4.29 -2.69
CA ALA A 11 3.72 3.43 -3.38
C ALA A 11 2.64 4.23 -4.12
N MET A 12 2.23 5.37 -3.55
CA MET A 12 1.32 6.30 -4.22
C MET A 12 1.98 6.92 -5.45
N GLU A 13 3.21 7.43 -5.33
CA GLU A 13 3.94 7.98 -6.47
C GLU A 13 4.09 6.96 -7.60
N MET A 14 4.45 5.72 -7.27
CA MET A 14 4.54 4.63 -8.24
C MET A 14 3.22 4.34 -8.95
N TYR A 15 2.11 4.30 -8.20
CA TYR A 15 0.78 4.08 -8.79
C TYR A 15 0.37 5.24 -9.70
N ILE A 16 0.67 6.49 -9.30
CA ILE A 16 0.39 7.67 -10.12
C ILE A 16 1.21 7.65 -11.41
N ASP A 17 2.48 7.25 -11.35
CA ASP A 17 3.35 7.18 -12.52
C ASP A 17 2.89 6.06 -13.49
N GLU A 18 2.42 4.93 -12.96
CA GLU A 18 1.97 3.78 -13.76
C GLU A 18 0.56 3.95 -14.34
N HIS A 19 -0.39 4.46 -13.54
CA HIS A 19 -1.79 4.57 -13.92
C HIS A 19 -2.22 5.98 -14.34
N GLU A 20 -1.35 6.98 -14.18
CA GLU A 20 -1.64 8.40 -14.44
C GLU A 20 -2.88 8.92 -13.66
N GLU A 21 -3.24 8.26 -12.56
CA GLU A 21 -4.44 8.54 -11.77
C GLU A 21 -4.15 8.55 -10.27
N ALA A 22 -5.00 9.23 -9.50
CA ALA A 22 -4.87 9.29 -8.05
C ALA A 22 -5.18 7.91 -7.42
N PRO A 23 -4.26 7.34 -6.62
CA PRO A 23 -4.49 6.06 -5.96
C PRO A 23 -5.58 6.18 -4.92
N ILE A 24 -6.36 5.11 -4.79
CA ILE A 24 -7.28 4.94 -3.67
C ILE A 24 -6.49 4.29 -2.52
N LEU A 25 -6.59 4.90 -1.34
CA LEU A 25 -6.00 4.37 -0.12
C LEU A 25 -7.07 3.71 0.74
N GLU A 26 -6.97 2.40 0.91
CA GLU A 26 -7.83 1.64 1.82
C GLU A 26 -7.02 1.10 2.99
N LEU A 27 -7.61 1.15 4.19
CA LEU A 27 -7.00 0.60 5.40
C LEU A 27 -7.17 -0.91 5.42
N ILE A 28 -6.07 -1.64 5.61
CA ILE A 28 -6.13 -3.10 5.78
C ILE A 28 -6.69 -3.40 7.17
N PRO A 29 -7.72 -4.27 7.29
CA PRO A 29 -8.28 -4.64 8.58
C PRO A 29 -7.24 -5.40 9.43
N GLU A 30 -7.29 -5.25 10.75
CA GLU A 30 -6.26 -5.78 11.67
C GLU A 30 -6.09 -7.31 11.58
N GLU A 31 -7.14 -8.04 11.24
CA GLU A 31 -7.08 -9.48 10.98
C GLU A 31 -6.17 -9.86 9.79
N GLU A 32 -6.14 -9.02 8.75
CA GLU A 32 -5.37 -9.25 7.53
C GLU A 32 -3.95 -8.71 7.65
N LYS A 33 -3.69 -7.70 8.51
CA LYS A 33 -2.36 -7.09 8.72
C LYS A 33 -1.26 -8.11 9.05
N LEU A 34 -1.62 -9.20 9.72
CA LEU A 34 -0.69 -10.28 10.08
C LEU A 34 -0.30 -11.17 8.89
N SER A 35 -1.16 -11.23 7.86
CA SER A 35 -0.93 -12.01 6.64
C SER A 35 -0.52 -11.15 5.45
N THR A 36 -0.66 -9.82 5.54
CA THR A 36 -0.27 -8.89 4.50
C THR A 36 1.04 -8.20 4.84
N THR A 37 2.05 -8.38 4.00
CA THR A 37 3.32 -7.66 4.09
C THR A 37 3.41 -6.59 3.02
N CYS A 38 4.16 -5.53 3.30
CA CYS A 38 4.52 -4.49 2.37
C CYS A 38 5.37 -5.08 1.26
N GLU A 39 5.02 -4.77 0.02
CA GLU A 39 5.73 -5.26 -1.16
C GLU A 39 7.13 -4.62 -1.33
N LEU A 40 7.45 -3.58 -0.54
CA LEU A 40 8.71 -2.85 -0.61
C LEU A 40 9.73 -3.28 0.47
N CYS A 41 9.29 -3.61 1.68
CA CYS A 41 10.18 -3.85 2.82
C CYS A 41 9.85 -5.06 3.71
N SER A 42 8.84 -5.88 3.35
CA SER A 42 8.39 -7.04 4.16
C SER A 42 7.81 -6.74 5.55
N GLU A 43 7.69 -5.46 5.94
CA GLU A 43 6.95 -5.07 7.14
C GLU A 43 5.44 -5.32 7.00
N PRO A 44 4.66 -5.39 8.09
CA PRO A 44 3.22 -5.52 8.00
C PRO A 44 2.62 -4.36 7.19
N ALA A 45 1.87 -4.70 6.13
CA ALA A 45 1.15 -3.72 5.35
C ALA A 45 -0.02 -3.15 6.17
N VAL A 46 -0.21 -1.85 6.08
CA VAL A 46 -1.25 -1.10 6.80
C VAL A 46 -2.28 -0.53 5.83
N TYR A 47 -1.85 -0.25 4.61
CA TYR A 47 -2.66 0.34 3.55
C TYR A 47 -2.59 -0.47 2.27
N MET A 48 -3.68 -0.41 1.51
CA MET A 48 -3.78 -0.87 0.14
C MET A 48 -3.90 0.35 -0.77
N VAL A 49 -2.98 0.45 -1.72
CA VAL A 49 -2.85 1.52 -2.71
C VAL A 49 -3.34 1.00 -4.04
N GLY A 50 -4.38 1.62 -4.60
CA GLY A 50 -5.02 1.21 -5.86
C GLY A 50 -6.15 0.19 -5.67
N ASN A 51 -7.03 0.08 -6.66
CA ASN A 51 -8.22 -0.79 -6.67
C ASN A 51 -7.98 -2.13 -7.38
#